data_AF-A0A0P9XZQ6-F1
#
_entry.id   AF-A0A0P9XZQ6-F1
#
_cell.length_a   1.000
_cell.length_b   1.000
_cell.length_c   1.000
_cell.angle_alpha   90.00
_cell.angle_beta   90.00
_cell.angle_gamma   90.00
#
_symmetry.space_group_name_H-M   'P 1'
#
loop_
_entity.id
_entity.type
_entity.pdbx_description
1 polymer ?
#
loop_
_entity_poly.entity_id
_entity_poly.type
_entity_poly.pdbx_seq_one_letter_code
_entity_poly.pdbx_strand_id
1 'polypeptide(L)' 'MNIKIGHTAPAAYMADVLVQCDSGVARYGAITRLDDLKVNLASNCLPEDLAAYQPEQFEAFLAERRRLMAQKIKQYYWGL' A
#
# COMPACT_ATOMS: atom_id res chain seq x y z
N MET A 1 16.34 1.96 -4.28
CA MET A 1 15.33 2.86 -3.67
C MET A 1 15.11 4.01 -4.62
N ASN A 2 13.86 4.32 -5.02
CA ASN A 2 13.58 5.49 -5.86
C ASN A 2 13.82 6.76 -5.02
N ILE A 3 14.86 7.53 -5.34
CA ILE A 3 15.37 8.64 -4.53
C ILE A 3 14.29 9.72 -4.29
N LYS A 4 13.27 9.82 -5.16
CA LYS A 4 12.15 10.75 -5.01
C LYS A 4 11.22 10.49 -3.83
N ILE A 5 11.20 9.26 -3.28
CA ILE A 5 10.25 8.87 -2.22
C ILE A 5 10.83 9.10 -0.82
N GLY A 6 12.17 9.07 -0.67
CA GLY A 6 12.84 9.10 0.63
C GLY A 6 12.60 10.35 1.49
N HIS A 7 12.18 11.46 0.88
CA HIS A 7 11.89 12.73 1.58
C HIS A 7 10.39 12.97 1.82
N THR A 8 9.50 12.09 1.35
CA THR A 8 8.04 12.29 1.46
C THR A 8 7.47 11.41 2.54
N ALA A 9 6.64 11.96 3.43
CA ALA A 9 5.94 11.19 4.44
C ALA A 9 5.04 10.11 3.79
N PRO A 10 4.94 8.88 4.34
CA PRO A 10 4.16 7.80 3.74
C PRO A 10 2.71 8.17 3.45
N ALA A 11 2.06 8.91 4.35
CA ALA A 11 0.70 9.41 4.15
C ALA A 11 0.58 10.37 2.96
N ALA A 12 1.52 11.32 2.81
CA ALA A 12 1.54 12.25 1.69
C ALA A 12 1.82 11.53 0.36
N TYR A 13 2.74 10.58 0.37
CA TYR A 13 3.00 9.72 -0.79
C TYR A 13 1.75 8.94 -1.21
N MET A 14 1.05 8.32 -0.25
CA MET A 14 -0.14 7.52 -0.58
C MET A 14 -1.31 8.39 -1.06
N ALA A 15 -1.46 9.59 -0.51
CA ALA A 15 -2.44 10.55 -1.01
C ALA A 15 -2.17 10.93 -2.48
N ASP A 16 -0.91 11.20 -2.84
CA ASP A 16 -0.54 11.48 -4.23
C ASP A 16 -0.80 10.29 -5.16
N VAL A 17 -0.59 9.06 -4.70
CA VAL A 17 -0.88 7.83 -5.46
C VAL A 17 -2.38 7.71 -5.75
N LEU A 18 -3.25 8.09 -4.81
CA LEU A 18 -4.70 8.11 -5.05
C LEU A 18 -5.11 9.19 -6.05
N VAL A 19 -4.52 10.39 -5.97
CA VAL A 19 -4.75 11.45 -6.97
C VAL A 19 -4.30 10.99 -8.37
N GLN A 20 -3.20 10.24 -8.45
CA GLN A 20 -2.79 9.61 -9.71
C GLN A 20 -3.82 8.60 -10.22
N CYS A 21 -4.44 7.83 -9.33
CA CYS A 21 -5.48 6.87 -9.72
C CYS A 21 -6.78 7.55 -10.17
N ASP A 22 -7.06 8.74 -9.66
CA ASP A 22 -8.22 9.55 -10.06
C ASP A 22 -7.99 10.30 -11.38
N SER A 23 -6.81 10.91 -11.53
CA SER A 23 -6.43 11.67 -12.73
C SER A 23 -6.01 10.78 -13.92
N GLY A 24 -5.64 9.52 -13.68
CA GLY A 24 -5.07 8.63 -14.69
C GLY A 24 -3.63 8.98 -15.09
N VAL A 25 -3.02 10.02 -14.51
CA VAL A 25 -1.69 10.52 -14.86
C VAL A 25 -0.65 9.96 -13.90
N ALA A 26 0.29 9.18 -14.43
CA ALA A 26 1.34 8.54 -13.64
C ALA A 26 2.37 9.55 -13.10
N ARG A 27 2.40 9.72 -11.77
CA ARG A 27 3.41 10.49 -11.02
C ARG A 27 4.41 9.56 -10.29
N TYR A 28 3.93 8.42 -9.80
CA TYR A 28 4.64 7.37 -9.09
C TYR A 28 4.33 6.01 -9.69
N GLY A 29 5.35 5.33 -10.23
CA GLY A 29 5.16 4.01 -10.85
C GLY A 29 4.20 4.04 -12.06
N ALA A 30 3.55 2.91 -12.34
CA ALA A 30 2.68 2.74 -13.52
C ALA A 30 1.19 2.49 -13.18
N ILE A 31 0.82 2.43 -11.90
CA ILE A 31 -0.55 2.13 -11.47
C ILE A 31 -1.39 3.41 -11.50
N THR A 32 -2.31 3.54 -12.45
CA THR A 32 -3.14 4.75 -12.64
C THR A 32 -4.63 4.47 -12.46
N ARG A 33 -5.00 3.28 -11.96
CA ARG A 33 -6.38 2.88 -11.70
C ARG A 33 -6.50 2.44 -10.25
N LEU A 34 -7.59 2.86 -9.60
CA LEU A 34 -7.85 2.56 -8.20
C LEU A 34 -7.96 1.04 -7.94
N ASP A 35 -8.60 0.29 -8.84
CA ASP A 35 -8.73 -1.16 -8.69
C ASP A 35 -7.37 -1.87 -8.74
N ASP A 36 -6.52 -1.46 -9.67
CA ASP A 36 -5.16 -2.00 -9.80
C ASP A 36 -4.32 -1.65 -8.57
N LEU A 37 -4.52 -0.46 -8.00
CA LEU A 37 -3.88 -0.06 -6.74
C LEU A 37 -4.32 -0.96 -5.58
N LYS A 38 -5.63 -1.21 -5.42
CA LYS A 38 -6.15 -2.08 -4.37
C LYS A 38 -5.60 -3.50 -4.48
N VAL A 39 -5.58 -4.06 -5.70
CA VAL A 39 -4.96 -5.37 -5.96
C VAL A 39 -3.48 -5.37 -5.59
N ASN A 40 -2.76 -4.30 -5.91
CA ASN A 40 -1.36 -4.16 -5.56
C ASN A 40 -1.13 -4.09 -4.04
N LEU A 41 -1.92 -3.30 -3.32
CA LEU A 41 -1.84 -3.17 -1.86
C LEU A 41 -2.11 -4.52 -1.19
N ALA A 42 -3.21 -5.19 -1.55
CA ALA A 42 -3.55 -6.51 -1.03
C ALA A 42 -2.45 -7.55 -1.31
N SER A 43 -1.94 -7.57 -2.55
CA SER A 43 -0.84 -8.47 -2.96
C SER A 43 0.43 -8.26 -2.13
N ASN A 44 0.69 -7.03 -1.68
CA ASN A 44 1.84 -6.68 -0.86
C ASN A 44 1.55 -6.66 0.64
N CYS A 45 0.38 -7.15 1.06
CA CYS A 45 -0.07 -7.16 2.46
C CYS A 45 0.01 -5.75 3.07
N LEU A 46 -0.48 -4.76 2.33
CA LEU A 46 -0.55 -3.37 2.76
C LEU A 46 -2.01 -2.99 3.03
N PRO A 47 -2.28 -2.19 4.09
CA PRO A 47 -3.62 -1.67 4.35
C PRO A 47 -4.12 -0.78 3.20
N GLU A 48 -5.40 -0.84 2.89
CA GLU A 48 -6.03 0.04 1.89
C GLU A 48 -6.36 1.44 2.45
N ASP A 49 -6.48 1.56 3.77
CA ASP A 49 -6.82 2.81 4.44
C ASP A 49 -5.61 3.75 4.51
N LEU A 50 -5.74 4.96 3.95
CA LEU A 50 -4.75 6.03 4.05
C LEU A 50 -4.38 6.38 5.49
N ALA A 51 -5.35 6.32 6.41
CA ALA A 51 -5.11 6.67 7.81
C ALA A 51 -4.06 5.74 8.44
N ALA A 52 -3.93 4.51 7.95
CA ALA A 52 -2.92 3.56 8.42
C ALA A 52 -1.48 4.00 8.13
N TYR A 53 -1.27 4.96 7.23
CA TYR A 53 0.06 5.46 6.84
C TYR A 53 0.51 6.68 7.65
N GLN A 54 -0.31 7.13 8.61
CA GLN A 54 0.08 8.19 9.54
C GLN A 54 1.09 7.69 10.56
N PRO A 55 2.08 8.51 10.98
CA PRO A 55 3.07 8.12 11.98
C PRO A 55 2.46 7.60 13.28
N GLU A 56 1.33 8.17 13.70
CA GLU A 56 0.61 7.79 14.92
C GLU A 56 0.02 6.37 14.83
N GLN A 57 -0.21 5.87 13.61
CA GLN A 57 -0.76 4.54 13.35
C GLN A 57 0.32 3.49 13.06
N PHE A 58 1.61 3.83 13.20
CA PHE A 58 2.71 2.96 12.79
C PHE A 58 2.66 1.56 13.45
N GLU A 59 2.37 1.48 14.75
CA GLU A 59 2.25 0.20 15.45
C GLU A 59 1.06 -0.64 14.94
N ALA A 60 -0.09 -0.01 14.72
CA ALA A 60 -1.27 -0.67 14.18
C ALA A 60 -1.02 -1.17 12.74
N PHE A 61 -0.35 -0.35 11.93
CA PHE A 61 0.10 -0.71 10.59
C PHE A 61 0.99 -1.95 10.62
N LEU A 62 2.00 -2.00 11.49
CA LEU A 62 2.89 -3.16 11.61
C LEU A 62 2.14 -4.42 12.04
N ALA A 63 1.21 -4.30 12.99
CA ALA A 63 0.39 -5.42 13.44
C ALA A 63 -0.48 -5.98 12.31
N GLU A 64 -1.15 -5.09 11.57
CA GLU A 64 -2.02 -5.47 10.46
C GLU A 64 -1.24 -6.13 9.32
N ARG A 65 -0.08 -5.58 8.96
CA ARG A 65 0.79 -6.19 7.95
C ARG A 65 1.24 -7.59 8.32
N ARG A 66 1.64 -7.81 9.59
CA ARG A 66 2.00 -9.16 10.07
C ARG A 66 0.83 -10.13 9.95
N ARG A 67 -0.38 -9.69 10.31
CA ARG A 67 -1.61 -10.48 10.18
C ARG A 67 -1.88 -10.87 8.72
N LEU A 68 -1.84 -9.89 7.80
CA LEU A 68 -2.07 -10.11 6.37
C LEU A 68 -1.02 -11.05 5.75
N MET A 69 0.25 -10.86 6.09
CA MET A 69 1.33 -11.75 5.63
C MET A 69 1.14 -13.19 6.13
N ALA A 70 0.80 -13.36 7.42
CA ALA A 70 0.52 -14.68 7.97
C ALA A 70 -0.66 -15.36 7.26
N GLN A 71 -1.72 -14.60 6.95
CA GLN A 71 -2.86 -15.11 6.17
C GLN A 71 -2.45 -15.52 4.75
N LYS A 72 -1.64 -14.70 4.07
CA LYS A 72 -1.13 -15.01 2.72
C LYS A 72 -0.29 -16.28 2.71
N ILE A 73 0.62 -16.44 3.67
CA ILE A 73 1.45 -17.65 3.83
C ILE A 73 0.57 -18.87 4.08
N LYS A 74 -0.40 -18.75 4.99
CA LYS A 74 -1.36 -19.81 5.32
C LYS A 74 -2.16 -20.26 4.09
N GLN A 75 -2.66 -19.31 3.30
CA GLN A 75 -3.40 -19.59 2.07
C GLN A 75 -2.51 -20.28 1.02
N TYR A 76 -1.26 -19.85 0.87
CA TYR A 76 -0.32 -20.49 -0.04
C TYR A 76 -0.12 -21.98 0.30
N TYR A 77 0.12 -22.31 1.57
CA TYR A 77 0.31 -23.70 1.98
C TYR A 77 -0.94 -24.56 1.97
N TRP A 78 -2.15 -23.97 2.06
CA TRP A 78 -3.41 -24.70 1.95
C TRP A 78 -3.96 -24.83 0.54
N GLY A 79 -3.46 -24.02 -0.40
CA GLY A 79 -3.76 -24.16 -1.82
C GLY A 79 -2.86 -25.16 -2.56
N LEU A 80 -1.86 -25.73 -1.86
CA LEU A 80 -1.03 -26.86 -2.28
C LEU A 80 -1.67 -28.19 -1.84
#